data_AF-A0A2V9QAM2-F1
#
_entry.id   AF-A0A2V9QAM2-F1
#
_cell.length_a   1.000
_cell.length_b   1.000
_cell.length_c   1.000
_cell.angle_alpha   90.00
_cell.angle_beta   90.00
_cell.angle_gamma   90.00
#
_symmetry.space_group_name_H-M   'P 1'
#
loop_
_entity.id
_entity.type
_entity.pdbx_description
1 polymer ?
#
loop_
_entity_poly.entity_id
_entity_poly.type
_entity_poly.pdbx_seq_one_letter_code
_entity_poly.pdbx_strand_id
1 'polypeptide(L)'
;MSRQRSKKPKPRLSPTLFVADKQRAAIGQLESAILLWFNEADPISILVLASRAHDCYHALGKKIRKPSWHQEFIEKMPCSFQERAKYIQDFAKHGFKDLDESTPFDTTYAEGLMLVSIDRHREIFGRLTPLMGIYLARAFSEHPTWTQDPQSLPKVLVDSGIIEDVARGSRKQCFDSFYALFTAAFAAFPPAFHSGSPPER
;
A
#
# COMPACT_ATOMS: atom_id res chain seq x y z
N MET A 1 -11.25 33.11 -3.14
CA MET A 1 -11.68 32.31 -4.30
C MET A 1 -12.60 31.19 -3.83
N SER A 2 -13.87 31.20 -4.26
CA SER A 2 -14.88 30.19 -3.88
C SER A 2 -14.63 28.86 -4.61
N ARG A 3 -14.50 27.74 -3.88
CA ARG A 3 -14.44 26.41 -4.50
C ARG A 3 -15.82 26.08 -5.08
N GLN A 4 -15.94 26.06 -6.41
CA GLN A 4 -17.13 25.56 -7.09
C GLN A 4 -17.50 24.17 -6.55
N ARG A 5 -18.74 24.01 -6.09
CA ARG A 5 -19.27 22.72 -5.68
C ARG A 5 -19.27 21.77 -6.87
N SER A 6 -18.77 20.55 -6.65
CA SER A 6 -18.78 19.46 -7.63
C SER A 6 -20.19 19.26 -8.21
N LYS A 7 -20.33 19.33 -9.53
CA LYS A 7 -21.58 19.06 -10.27
C LYS A 7 -21.92 17.57 -10.39
N LYS A 8 -21.18 16.68 -9.72
CA LYS A 8 -21.40 15.22 -9.83
C LYS A 8 -22.73 14.84 -9.17
N PRO A 9 -23.51 13.91 -9.77
CA PRO A 9 -24.73 13.40 -9.17
C PRO A 9 -24.43 12.83 -7.78
N LYS A 10 -25.22 13.22 -6.76
CA LYS A 10 -25.13 12.59 -5.44
C LYS A 10 -25.98 11.31 -5.47
N PRO A 11 -25.40 10.12 -5.30
CA PRO A 11 -26.19 8.89 -5.20
C PRO A 11 -27.13 8.98 -3.99
N ARG A 12 -28.31 8.37 -4.10
CA ARG A 12 -29.24 8.26 -2.97
C ARG A 12 -28.60 7.42 -1.87
N LEU A 13 -28.71 7.85 -0.61
CA LEU A 13 -28.21 7.11 0.55
C LEU A 13 -28.99 5.79 0.68
N SER A 14 -28.31 4.67 0.43
CA SER A 14 -28.78 3.31 0.72
C SER A 14 -28.11 2.82 2.00
N PRO A 15 -28.72 1.92 2.80
CA PRO A 15 -28.03 1.24 3.91
C PRO A 15 -26.75 0.51 3.48
N THR A 16 -26.64 0.16 2.19
CA THR A 16 -25.45 -0.46 1.58
C THR A 16 -24.45 0.56 1.02
N LEU A 17 -24.67 1.86 1.23
CA LEU A 17 -23.82 2.90 0.64
C LEU A 17 -22.50 3.04 1.43
N PHE A 18 -21.41 2.61 0.81
CA PHE A 18 -20.07 2.90 1.29
C PHE A 18 -19.62 4.29 0.83
N VAL A 19 -19.36 5.20 1.78
CA VAL A 19 -18.75 6.50 1.47
C VAL A 19 -17.23 6.33 1.42
N ALA A 20 -16.71 6.19 0.20
CA ALA A 20 -15.28 6.20 -0.07
C ALA A 20 -14.77 7.64 -0.14
N ASP A 21 -14.10 8.10 0.93
CA ASP A 21 -13.22 9.26 0.82
C ASP A 21 -11.85 8.85 0.26
N LYS A 22 -11.05 9.84 -0.15
CA LYS A 22 -9.74 9.58 -0.78
C LYS A 22 -8.75 8.90 0.17
N GLN A 23 -8.83 9.14 1.47
CA GLN A 23 -7.96 8.49 2.46
C GLN A 23 -8.33 7.01 2.60
N ARG A 24 -9.61 6.70 2.79
CA ARG A 24 -10.11 5.32 2.86
C ARG A 24 -9.83 4.55 1.57
N ALA A 25 -10.01 5.21 0.42
CA ALA A 25 -9.65 4.63 -0.86
C ALA A 25 -8.14 4.35 -0.96
N ALA A 26 -7.27 5.30 -0.59
CA ALA A 26 -5.82 5.10 -0.64
C ALA A 26 -5.36 3.92 0.24
N ILE A 27 -5.85 3.86 1.48
CA ILE A 27 -5.50 2.82 2.45
C ILE A 27 -6.04 1.47 1.97
N GLY A 28 -7.33 1.39 1.65
CA GLY A 28 -7.96 0.13 1.24
C GLY A 28 -7.35 -0.45 -0.04
N GLN A 29 -7.02 0.38 -1.03
CA GLN A 29 -6.36 -0.08 -2.26
C GLN A 29 -4.94 -0.58 -2.00
N LEU A 30 -4.16 0.13 -1.18
CA LEU A 30 -2.80 -0.28 -0.82
C LEU A 30 -2.80 -1.58 -0.03
N GLU A 31 -3.64 -1.69 1.01
CA GLU A 31 -3.73 -2.89 1.83
C GLU A 31 -4.25 -4.09 1.03
N SER A 32 -5.20 -3.86 0.11
CA SER A 32 -5.66 -4.92 -0.80
C SER A 32 -4.54 -5.39 -1.73
N ALA A 33 -3.75 -4.47 -2.30
CA ALA A 33 -2.60 -4.82 -3.13
C ALA A 33 -1.57 -5.66 -2.36
N ILE A 34 -1.26 -5.26 -1.12
CA ILE A 34 -0.33 -5.99 -0.24
C ILE A 34 -0.87 -7.38 0.10
N LEU A 35 -2.16 -7.52 0.42
CA LEU A 35 -2.77 -8.83 0.69
C LEU A 35 -2.71 -9.75 -0.54
N LEU A 36 -3.01 -9.23 -1.73
CA LEU A 36 -2.90 -9.99 -2.97
C LEU A 36 -1.44 -10.41 -3.22
N TRP A 37 -0.49 -9.52 -2.97
CA TRP A 37 0.95 -9.81 -3.07
C TRP A 37 1.39 -10.93 -2.13
N PHE A 38 0.93 -10.90 -0.87
CA PHE A 38 1.21 -11.98 0.08
C PHE A 38 0.56 -13.30 -0.31
N ASN A 39 -0.61 -13.27 -0.94
CA ASN A 39 -1.29 -14.47 -1.43
C ASN A 39 -0.83 -14.92 -2.83
N GLU A 40 0.24 -14.30 -3.37
CA GLU A 40 0.80 -14.64 -4.69
C GLU A 40 -0.28 -14.63 -5.79
N ALA A 41 -1.22 -13.68 -5.67
CA ALA A 41 -2.33 -13.52 -6.60
C ALA A 41 -1.88 -12.84 -7.91
N ASP A 42 -2.83 -12.61 -8.81
CA ASP A 42 -2.58 -12.03 -10.13
C ASP A 42 -1.79 -10.69 -10.06
N PRO A 43 -0.61 -10.61 -10.70
CA PRO A 43 0.23 -9.42 -10.66
C PRO A 43 -0.38 -8.19 -11.34
N ILE A 44 -1.28 -8.36 -12.31
CA ILE A 44 -1.98 -7.23 -12.95
C ILE A 44 -2.94 -6.58 -11.96
N SER A 45 -3.69 -7.39 -11.20
CA SER A 45 -4.55 -6.91 -10.12
C SER A 45 -3.75 -6.15 -9.06
N ILE A 46 -2.58 -6.64 -8.67
CA ILE A 46 -1.67 -5.95 -7.73
C ILE A 46 -1.23 -4.61 -8.32
N LEU A 47 -0.79 -4.57 -9.58
CA LEU A 47 -0.37 -3.34 -10.27
C LEU A 47 -1.48 -2.29 -10.29
N VAL A 48 -2.71 -2.69 -10.64
CA VAL A 48 -3.85 -1.76 -10.72
C VAL A 48 -4.12 -1.15 -9.35
N LEU A 49 -4.23 -1.97 -8.30
CA LEU A 49 -4.50 -1.50 -6.95
C LEU A 49 -3.37 -0.60 -6.41
N ALA A 50 -2.11 -1.01 -6.58
CA ALA A 50 -0.94 -0.24 -6.18
C ALA A 50 -0.87 1.12 -6.90
N SER A 51 -1.13 1.14 -8.21
CA SER A 51 -1.18 2.37 -9.00
C SER A 51 -2.30 3.31 -8.53
N ARG A 52 -3.51 2.78 -8.24
CA ARG A 52 -4.63 3.59 -7.72
C ARG A 52 -4.36 4.12 -6.31
N ALA A 53 -3.72 3.32 -5.47
CA ALA A 53 -3.28 3.77 -4.15
C ALA A 53 -2.27 4.92 -4.27
N HIS A 54 -1.25 4.76 -5.12
CA HIS A 54 -0.23 5.78 -5.40
C HIS A 54 -0.86 7.09 -5.86
N ASP A 55 -1.80 7.06 -6.82
CA ASP A 55 -2.50 8.25 -7.31
C ASP A 55 -3.26 8.97 -6.17
N CYS A 56 -3.90 8.21 -5.27
CA CYS A 56 -4.58 8.78 -4.11
C CYS A 56 -3.61 9.42 -3.13
N TYR A 57 -2.50 8.75 -2.80
CA TYR A 57 -1.46 9.28 -1.92
C TYR A 57 -0.77 10.51 -2.50
N HIS A 58 -0.46 10.52 -3.80
CA HIS A 58 0.07 11.69 -4.48
C HIS A 58 -0.87 12.89 -4.34
N ALA A 59 -2.16 12.69 -4.59
CA ALA A 59 -3.16 13.76 -4.45
C ALA A 59 -3.34 14.23 -2.99
N LEU A 60 -3.22 13.33 -2.01
CA LEU A 60 -3.24 13.67 -0.58
C LEU A 60 -1.97 14.44 -0.18
N GLY A 61 -0.79 14.00 -0.61
CA GLY A 61 0.50 14.64 -0.36
C GLY A 61 0.60 16.05 -0.95
N LYS A 62 0.07 16.25 -2.16
CA LYS A 62 -0.03 17.58 -2.79
C LYS A 62 -0.81 18.58 -1.93
N LYS A 63 -1.85 18.13 -1.21
CA LYS A 63 -2.64 18.98 -0.31
C LYS A 63 -1.82 19.50 0.88
N ILE A 64 -0.82 18.74 1.33
CA ILE A 64 0.06 19.10 2.44
C ILE A 64 1.43 19.63 1.97
N ARG A 65 1.57 19.95 0.68
CA ARG A 65 2.81 20.46 0.04
C ARG A 65 4.03 19.55 0.22
N LYS A 66 3.80 18.24 0.32
CA LYS A 66 4.85 17.21 0.32
C LYS A 66 4.71 16.37 -0.96
N PRO A 67 5.22 16.84 -2.10
CA PRO A 67 5.18 16.06 -3.35
C PRO A 67 5.96 14.76 -3.17
N SER A 68 5.56 13.72 -3.92
CA SER A 68 6.19 12.40 -3.81
C SER A 68 7.58 12.40 -4.46
N TRP A 69 8.60 11.93 -3.74
CA TRP A 69 9.94 11.70 -4.33
C TRP A 69 9.89 10.73 -5.51
N HIS A 70 8.85 9.90 -5.60
CA HIS A 70 8.66 8.99 -6.73
C HIS A 70 8.50 9.71 -8.07
N GLN A 71 7.84 10.88 -8.10
CA GLN A 71 7.75 11.63 -9.34
C GLN A 71 9.14 12.08 -9.79
N GLU A 72 9.94 12.62 -8.86
CA GLU A 72 11.34 13.00 -9.14
C GLU A 72 12.20 11.78 -9.53
N PHE A 73 11.94 10.61 -8.93
CA PHE A 73 12.62 9.36 -9.26
C PHE A 73 12.29 8.90 -10.69
N ILE A 74 11.01 8.86 -11.06
CA ILE A 74 10.58 8.49 -12.41
C ILE A 74 11.13 9.47 -13.44
N GLU A 75 11.11 10.77 -13.15
CA GLU A 75 11.66 11.82 -14.04
C GLU A 75 13.18 11.66 -14.27
N LYS A 76 13.91 11.05 -13.32
CA LYS A 76 15.34 10.74 -13.45
C LYS A 76 15.62 9.42 -14.19
N MET A 77 14.62 8.59 -14.42
CA MET A 77 14.79 7.33 -15.14
C MET A 77 14.89 7.55 -16.65
N PRO A 78 15.51 6.62 -17.40
CA PRO A 78 15.54 6.68 -18.85
C PRO A 78 14.14 6.84 -19.44
N CYS A 79 14.02 7.63 -20.53
CA CYS A 79 12.72 7.89 -21.19
C CYS A 79 11.97 6.60 -21.53
N SER A 80 12.68 5.57 -22.00
CA SER A 80 12.12 4.25 -22.30
C SER A 80 11.47 3.58 -21.08
N PHE A 81 12.05 3.75 -19.89
CA PHE A 81 11.47 3.25 -18.65
C PHE A 81 10.19 4.02 -18.29
N GLN A 82 10.20 5.34 -18.42
CA GLN A 82 9.03 6.18 -18.12
C GLN A 82 7.85 5.85 -19.03
N GLU A 83 8.10 5.75 -20.33
CA GLU A 83 7.11 5.35 -21.34
C GLU A 83 6.58 3.95 -21.06
N ARG A 84 7.46 3.01 -20.71
CA ARG A 84 7.07 1.64 -20.39
C ARG A 84 6.18 1.55 -19.15
N ALA A 85 6.58 2.24 -18.08
CA ALA A 85 5.83 2.32 -16.83
C ALA A 85 4.44 2.93 -17.03
N LYS A 86 4.35 3.99 -17.85
CA LYS A 86 3.07 4.58 -18.22
C LYS A 86 2.22 3.62 -19.05
N TYR A 87 2.80 3.03 -20.10
CA TYR A 87 2.11 2.12 -21.00
C TYR A 87 1.51 0.94 -20.23
N ILE A 88 2.26 0.30 -19.33
CA ILE A 88 1.72 -0.86 -18.61
C ILE A 88 0.60 -0.49 -17.64
N GLN A 89 0.67 0.68 -17.00
CA GLN A 89 -0.42 1.18 -16.18
C GLN A 89 -1.67 1.46 -17.03
N ASP A 90 -1.50 2.06 -18.21
CA ASP A 90 -2.60 2.37 -19.11
C ASP A 90 -3.22 1.08 -19.66
N PHE A 91 -2.39 0.11 -20.08
CA PHE A 91 -2.82 -1.22 -20.51
C PHE A 91 -3.67 -1.92 -19.43
N ALA A 92 -3.19 -1.95 -18.19
CA ALA A 92 -3.91 -2.57 -17.07
C ALA A 92 -5.19 -1.81 -16.68
N LYS A 93 -5.25 -0.49 -16.88
CA LYS A 93 -6.42 0.36 -16.55
C LYS A 93 -7.46 0.41 -17.66
N HIS A 94 -7.05 0.21 -18.92
CA HIS A 94 -7.82 0.52 -20.11
C HIS A 94 -7.80 -0.63 -21.13
N GLY A 95 -7.96 -1.87 -20.68
CA GLY A 95 -7.89 -3.10 -21.48
C GLY A 95 -8.88 -3.25 -22.65
N PHE A 96 -9.52 -2.17 -23.10
CA PHE A 96 -10.36 -2.13 -24.30
C PHE A 96 -9.61 -1.74 -25.58
N LYS A 97 -8.40 -1.17 -25.48
CA LYS A 97 -7.68 -0.60 -26.64
C LYS A 97 -6.80 -1.62 -27.37
N ASP A 98 -6.25 -2.58 -26.65
CA ASP A 98 -5.13 -3.39 -27.12
C ASP A 98 -5.47 -4.89 -26.96
N LEU A 99 -6.60 -5.32 -27.54
CA LEU A 99 -7.18 -6.67 -27.31
C LEU A 99 -6.27 -7.81 -27.78
N ASP A 100 -5.45 -7.58 -28.80
CA ASP A 100 -4.55 -8.58 -29.38
C ASP A 100 -3.07 -8.37 -28.97
N GLU A 101 -2.78 -7.36 -28.15
CA GLU A 101 -1.42 -7.06 -27.73
C GLU A 101 -1.03 -7.84 -26.46
N SER A 102 0.08 -8.57 -26.51
CA SER A 102 0.73 -9.12 -25.33
C SER A 102 1.88 -8.22 -24.90
N THR A 103 1.93 -7.85 -23.63
CA THR A 103 2.97 -6.94 -23.12
C THR A 103 3.67 -7.54 -21.90
N PRO A 104 5.01 -7.74 -21.93
CA PRO A 104 5.73 -8.27 -20.78
C PRO A 104 5.76 -7.28 -19.61
N PHE A 105 5.45 -7.73 -18.41
CA PHE A 105 5.40 -6.86 -17.23
C PHE A 105 6.37 -7.35 -16.16
N ASP A 106 7.22 -6.44 -15.68
CA ASP A 106 8.04 -6.67 -14.50
C ASP A 106 7.23 -6.40 -13.23
N THR A 107 6.95 -7.45 -12.46
CA THR A 107 6.13 -7.38 -11.24
C THR A 107 6.74 -6.49 -10.17
N THR A 108 8.05 -6.28 -10.17
CA THR A 108 8.74 -5.40 -9.21
C THR A 108 8.28 -3.94 -9.33
N TYR A 109 7.73 -3.54 -10.48
CA TYR A 109 7.17 -2.21 -10.65
C TYR A 109 5.95 -1.96 -9.75
N ALA A 110 5.05 -2.95 -9.62
CA ALA A 110 3.91 -2.85 -8.71
C ALA A 110 4.37 -2.78 -7.25
N GLU A 111 5.41 -3.54 -6.90
CA GLU A 111 6.01 -3.54 -5.57
C GLU A 111 6.66 -2.20 -5.22
N GLY A 112 7.36 -1.59 -6.18
CA GLY A 112 7.89 -0.23 -6.04
C GLY A 112 6.79 0.81 -5.81
N LEU A 113 5.66 0.71 -6.53
CA LEU A 113 4.50 1.57 -6.30
C LEU A 113 3.89 1.38 -4.90
N MET A 114 3.83 0.15 -4.38
CA MET A 114 3.40 -0.11 -3.01
C MET A 114 4.37 0.52 -2.00
N LEU A 115 5.68 0.34 -2.17
CA LEU A 115 6.71 0.91 -1.29
C LEU A 115 6.60 2.44 -1.20
N VAL A 116 6.51 3.12 -2.35
CA VAL A 116 6.33 4.58 -2.42
C VAL A 116 5.03 5.00 -1.74
N SER A 117 3.96 4.25 -1.96
CA SER A 117 2.66 4.53 -1.34
C SER A 117 2.71 4.41 0.19
N ILE A 118 3.48 3.44 0.71
CA ILE A 118 3.71 3.27 2.15
C ILE A 118 4.52 4.43 2.73
N ASP A 119 5.57 4.87 2.03
CA ASP A 119 6.35 6.05 2.43
C ASP A 119 5.45 7.29 2.54
N ARG A 120 4.62 7.54 1.51
CA ARG A 120 3.63 8.62 1.54
C ARG A 120 2.61 8.46 2.66
N HIS A 121 2.13 7.24 2.91
CA HIS A 121 1.23 6.95 4.02
C HIS A 121 1.85 7.39 5.35
N ARG A 122 3.10 7.00 5.60
CA ARG A 122 3.86 7.38 6.81
C ARG A 122 4.00 8.89 6.92
N GLU A 123 4.34 9.59 5.85
CA GLU A 123 4.48 11.06 5.87
C GLU A 123 3.15 11.80 6.16
N ILE A 124 2.03 11.28 5.65
CA ILE A 124 0.71 11.90 5.77
C ILE A 124 0.08 11.60 7.13
N PHE A 125 0.21 10.38 7.63
CA PHE A 125 -0.49 9.91 8.84
C PHE A 125 0.41 9.72 10.06
N GLY A 126 1.74 9.82 9.91
CA GLY A 126 2.71 9.70 11.00
C GLY A 126 2.92 8.28 11.53
N ARG A 127 2.26 7.27 10.95
CA ARG A 127 2.34 5.86 11.37
C ARG A 127 2.13 4.94 10.17
N LEU A 128 2.51 3.67 10.33
CA LEU A 128 2.21 2.59 9.38
C LEU A 128 1.05 1.73 9.90
N THR A 129 0.30 1.11 9.00
CA THR A 129 -0.56 -0.01 9.40
C THR A 129 0.29 -1.26 9.61
N PRO A 130 -0.16 -2.23 10.44
CA PRO A 130 0.60 -3.47 10.64
C PRO A 130 0.94 -4.18 9.33
N LEU A 131 -0.02 -4.22 8.39
CA LEU A 131 0.15 -4.86 7.09
C LEU A 131 1.24 -4.19 6.24
N MET A 132 1.31 -2.85 6.25
CA MET A 132 2.38 -2.11 5.56
C MET A 132 3.75 -2.39 6.18
N GLY A 133 3.83 -2.49 7.51
CA GLY A 133 5.07 -2.84 8.20
C GLY A 133 5.57 -4.24 7.83
N ILE A 134 4.67 -5.22 7.81
CA ILE A 134 4.97 -6.61 7.41
C ILE A 134 5.45 -6.66 5.95
N TYR A 135 4.76 -5.94 5.06
CA TYR A 135 5.18 -5.81 3.66
C TYR A 135 6.60 -5.27 3.53
N LEU A 136 6.93 -4.14 4.19
CA LEU A 136 8.26 -3.55 4.10
C LEU A 136 9.36 -4.52 4.57
N ALA A 137 9.13 -5.23 5.68
CA ALA A 137 10.08 -6.22 6.18
C ALA A 137 10.35 -7.32 5.14
N ARG A 138 9.29 -7.88 4.55
CA ARG A 138 9.43 -8.93 3.55
C ARG A 138 10.04 -8.40 2.24
N ALA A 139 9.57 -7.26 1.75
CA ALA A 139 10.05 -6.65 0.50
C ALA A 139 11.54 -6.33 0.57
N PHE A 140 12.06 -5.80 1.69
CA PHE A 140 13.49 -5.56 1.84
C PHE A 140 14.32 -6.83 2.03
N SER A 141 13.72 -7.90 2.56
CA SER A 141 14.37 -9.21 2.56
C SER A 141 14.49 -9.80 1.15
N GLU A 142 13.49 -9.61 0.30
CA GLU A 142 13.50 -10.09 -1.10
C GLU A 142 14.35 -9.18 -2.01
N HIS A 143 14.42 -7.89 -1.69
CA HIS A 143 15.16 -6.88 -2.45
C HIS A 143 16.11 -6.08 -1.55
N PRO A 144 17.23 -6.67 -1.11
CA PRO A 144 18.16 -5.99 -0.19
C PRO A 144 18.70 -4.66 -0.70
N THR A 145 18.75 -4.47 -2.03
CA THR A 145 19.22 -3.22 -2.66
C THR A 145 18.21 -2.07 -2.58
N TRP A 146 16.96 -2.33 -2.22
CA TRP A 146 15.93 -1.28 -2.07
C TRP A 146 16.05 -0.51 -0.75
N THR A 147 16.76 -1.05 0.23
CA THR A 147 17.07 -0.36 1.47
C THR A 147 18.51 0.13 1.46
N GLN A 148 18.71 1.43 1.65
CA GLN A 148 20.05 2.00 1.91
C GLN A 148 20.45 1.87 3.38
N ASP A 149 19.47 1.62 4.26
CA ASP A 149 19.67 1.51 5.70
C ASP A 149 18.71 0.46 6.29
N PRO A 150 19.18 -0.77 6.51
CA PRO A 150 18.41 -1.82 7.18
C PRO A 150 17.90 -1.42 8.58
N GLN A 151 18.51 -0.43 9.25
CA GLN A 151 18.04 0.08 10.54
C GLN A 151 16.80 0.97 10.44
N SER A 152 16.38 1.33 9.23
CA SER A 152 15.13 2.06 9.00
C SER A 152 13.87 1.20 9.18
N LEU A 153 14.02 -0.13 9.25
CA LEU A 153 12.94 -1.04 9.63
C LEU A 153 12.54 -0.83 11.10
N PRO A 154 11.24 -0.95 11.44
CA PRO A 154 10.81 -0.89 12.84
C PRO A 154 11.63 -1.86 13.70
N LYS A 155 12.31 -1.36 14.74
CA LYS A 155 13.17 -2.16 15.64
C LYS A 155 12.51 -3.45 16.14
N VAL A 156 11.21 -3.40 16.43
CA VAL A 156 10.40 -4.56 16.84
C VAL A 156 10.49 -5.72 15.84
N LEU A 157 10.56 -5.43 14.53
CA LEU A 157 10.70 -6.46 13.50
C LEU A 157 12.13 -7.02 13.45
N VAL A 158 13.14 -6.17 13.62
CA VAL A 158 14.55 -6.57 13.62
C VAL A 158 14.89 -7.40 14.86
N ASP A 159 14.52 -6.93 16.05
CA ASP A 159 14.88 -7.52 17.35
C ASP A 159 14.19 -8.87 17.60
N SER A 160 13.11 -9.14 16.87
CA SER A 160 12.30 -10.35 17.05
C SER A 160 12.89 -11.61 16.42
N GLY A 161 13.96 -11.51 15.60
CA GLY A 161 14.47 -12.62 14.80
C GLY A 161 13.49 -13.12 13.71
N ILE A 162 12.29 -12.53 13.65
CA ILE A 162 11.21 -12.95 12.75
C ILE A 162 11.65 -12.80 11.29
N ILE A 163 12.44 -11.77 10.96
CA ILE A 163 12.87 -11.48 9.57
C ILE A 163 13.59 -12.69 8.95
N GLU A 164 14.43 -13.39 9.70
CA GLU A 164 15.26 -14.48 9.19
C GLU A 164 14.48 -15.78 8.95
N ASP A 165 13.55 -16.11 9.85
CA ASP A 165 12.65 -17.26 9.68
C ASP A 165 11.58 -16.99 8.63
N VAL A 166 11.13 -15.73 8.54
CA VAL A 166 10.18 -15.27 7.53
C VAL A 166 10.77 -15.25 6.14
N ALA A 167 12.08 -14.95 5.99
CA ALA A 167 12.75 -14.89 4.69
C ALA A 167 12.76 -16.24 3.94
N ARG A 168 12.76 -17.37 4.67
CA ARG A 168 12.94 -18.71 4.07
C ARG A 168 11.68 -19.30 3.42
N GLY A 169 10.50 -18.76 3.71
CA GLY A 169 9.22 -19.25 3.20
C GLY A 169 8.68 -18.51 1.97
N SER A 170 7.53 -18.98 1.46
CA SER A 170 6.72 -18.23 0.49
C SER A 170 6.18 -16.94 1.10
N ARG A 171 5.74 -15.99 0.26
CA ARG A 171 5.13 -14.75 0.77
C ARG A 171 3.90 -15.07 1.63
N LYS A 172 3.13 -16.09 1.27
CA LYS A 172 1.98 -16.54 2.05
C LYS A 172 2.36 -17.07 3.42
N GLN A 173 3.37 -17.94 3.50
CA GLN A 173 3.86 -18.49 4.77
C GLN A 173 4.40 -17.38 5.70
N CYS A 174 5.08 -16.40 5.12
CA CYS A 174 5.50 -15.18 5.82
C CYS A 174 4.29 -14.48 6.46
N PHE A 175 3.25 -14.20 5.68
CA PHE A 175 2.05 -13.51 6.17
C PHE A 175 1.35 -14.30 7.28
N ASP A 176 1.14 -15.61 7.09
CA ASP A 176 0.47 -16.47 8.07
C ASP A 176 1.25 -16.53 9.40
N SER A 177 2.59 -16.55 9.33
CA SER A 177 3.47 -16.51 10.51
C SER A 177 3.34 -15.20 11.29
N PHE A 178 3.35 -14.05 10.59
CA PHE A 178 3.14 -12.75 11.23
C PHE A 178 1.75 -12.63 11.86
N TYR A 179 0.72 -13.10 11.16
CA TYR A 179 -0.65 -13.06 11.66
C TYR A 179 -0.81 -13.88 12.94
N ALA A 180 -0.20 -15.07 12.99
CA ALA A 180 -0.19 -15.90 14.19
C ALA A 180 0.49 -15.20 15.38
N LEU A 181 1.65 -14.55 15.15
CA LEU A 181 2.37 -13.81 16.17
C LEU A 181 1.58 -12.62 16.70
N PHE A 182 0.95 -11.83 15.82
CA PHE A 182 0.09 -10.73 16.24
C PHE A 182 -1.09 -11.24 17.07
N THR A 183 -1.74 -12.32 16.64
CA THR A 183 -2.86 -12.94 17.36
C THR A 183 -2.43 -13.41 18.76
N ALA A 184 -1.28 -14.06 18.86
CA ALA A 184 -0.72 -14.51 20.13
C ALA A 184 -0.37 -13.33 21.07
N ALA A 185 0.24 -12.27 20.53
CA ALA A 185 0.56 -11.08 21.32
C ALA A 185 -0.70 -10.36 21.86
N PHE A 186 -1.75 -10.25 21.04
CA PHE A 186 -3.04 -9.71 21.48
C PHE A 186 -3.72 -10.57 22.54
N ALA A 187 -3.61 -11.90 22.44
CA ALA A 187 -4.15 -12.81 23.45
C ALA A 187 -3.38 -12.70 24.78
N ALA A 188 -2.06 -12.48 24.74
CA ALA A 188 -1.23 -12.34 25.93
C ALA A 188 -1.41 -10.99 26.65
N PHE A 189 -1.77 -9.93 25.91
CA PHE A 189 -2.00 -8.59 26.44
C PHE A 189 -3.36 -8.07 25.98
N PRO A 190 -4.47 -8.57 26.56
CA PRO A 190 -5.78 -8.05 26.21
C PRO A 190 -5.80 -6.54 26.51
N PRO A 191 -6.31 -5.70 25.58
CA PRO A 191 -6.41 -4.28 25.85
C PRO A 191 -7.21 -4.11 27.14
N ALA A 192 -6.67 -3.33 28.08
CA ALA A 192 -7.41 -2.93 29.27
C ALA A 192 -8.63 -2.18 28.78
N PHE A 193 -9.76 -2.87 28.65
CA PHE A 193 -11.05 -2.24 28.45
C PHE A 193 -11.26 -1.41 29.70
N HIS A 194 -10.97 -0.11 29.59
CA HIS A 194 -11.45 0.84 30.57
C HIS A 194 -12.97 0.76 30.51
N SER A 195 -13.55 0.03 31.45
CA SER A 195 -14.95 0.13 31.84
C SER A 195 -15.16 1.52 32.44
N GLY A 196 -15.09 2.54 31.60
CA GLY A 196 -15.61 3.85 31.91
C GLY A 196 -17.11 3.67 32.02
N SER A 197 -17.61 3.61 33.25
CA SER A 197 -19.04 3.70 33.54
C SER A 197 -19.60 4.89 32.73
N PRO A 198 -20.71 4.73 32.02
CA PRO A 198 -21.32 5.84 31.31
C PRO A 198 -21.64 6.95 32.32
N PRO A 199 -21.43 8.24 31.97
CA PRO A 199 -21.74 9.34 32.86
C PRO A 199 -23.22 9.27 33.23
N GLU A 200 -23.51 9.17 34.52
CA GLU A 200 -24.86 9.33 35.06
C GLU A 200 -25.37 10.71 34.66
N ARG A 201 -26.59 10.74 34.09
CA ARG A 201 -27.28 11.96 33.70
C ARG A 201 -28.14 12.47 34.84
#